data_AF-A0A7X7LE57-F1
#
_entry.id   AF-A0A7X7LE57-F1
#
_cell.length_a   1.000
_cell.length_b   1.000
_cell.length_c   1.000
_cell.angle_alpha   90.00
_cell.angle_beta   90.00
_cell.angle_gamma   90.00
#
_symmetry.space_group_name_H-M   'P 1'
#
loop_
_entity.id
_entity.type
_entity.pdbx_description
1 polymer ?
#
loop_
_entity_poly.entity_id
_entity_poly.type
_entity_poly.pdbx_seq_one_letter_code
_entity_poly.pdbx_strand_id
1 'polypeptide(L)'
;MPVRTPPSPLDAALKLLAGRDYSRSEMLAKLRSRGYDENAISAALDTLEKYNYVKATGTDRAQLAAMAGEYLRKRKGDPASPSAFRALEGFLLRKGFDENLVREYLERLTESLEGHRPR
;
A
#
# COMPACT_ATOMS: atom_id res chain seq x y z
N MET A 1 21.73 29.70 18.21
CA MET A 1 20.60 28.92 18.77
C MET A 1 20.02 28.11 17.62
N PRO A 2 20.02 26.77 17.63
CA PRO A 2 19.46 26.02 16.50
C PRO A 2 17.93 26.20 16.52
N VAL A 3 17.39 26.67 15.41
CA VAL A 3 15.95 26.82 15.20
C VAL A 3 15.32 25.43 15.24
N ARG A 4 14.49 25.16 16.25
CA ARG A 4 13.62 23.98 16.25
C ARG A 4 12.51 24.29 15.26
N THR A 5 12.78 24.07 13.98
CA THR A 5 11.76 24.02 12.94
C THR A 5 10.65 23.10 13.45
N PRO A 6 9.37 23.47 13.35
CA PRO A 6 8.28 22.56 13.69
C PRO A 6 8.54 21.22 12.97
N PRO A 7 8.34 20.07 13.62
CA PRO A 7 8.69 18.79 13.05
C PRO A 7 7.92 18.63 11.74
N SER A 8 8.65 18.78 10.63
CA SER A 8 8.08 18.59 9.31
C SER A 8 7.61 17.14 9.20
N PRO A 9 6.60 16.85 8.37
CA PRO A 9 6.17 15.47 8.15
C PRO A 9 7.34 14.54 7.75
N LEU A 10 8.38 15.09 7.11
CA LEU A 10 9.65 14.41 6.84
C LEU A 10 10.41 14.03 8.12
N ASP A 11 10.60 14.97 9.06
CA ASP A 11 11.33 14.71 10.31
C ASP A 11 10.59 13.68 11.17
N ALA A 12 9.26 13.79 11.25
CA ALA A 12 8.40 12.82 11.93
C ALA A 12 8.50 11.42 11.28
N ALA A 13 8.54 11.36 9.95
CA ALA A 13 8.71 10.13 9.20
C ALA A 13 10.09 9.49 9.41
N LEU A 14 11.18 10.26 9.34
CA LEU A 14 12.53 9.77 9.63
C LEU A 14 12.63 9.19 11.04
N LYS A 15 11.99 9.83 12.02
CA LYS A 15 11.93 9.35 13.40
C LYS A 15 11.17 8.04 13.55
N LEU A 16 10.15 7.81 12.72
CA LEU A 16 9.44 6.54 12.66
C LEU A 16 10.35 5.46 12.03
N LEU A 17 10.95 5.74 10.88
CA LEU A 17 11.86 4.80 10.20
C LEU A 17 13.07 4.39 11.04
N ALA A 18 13.55 5.27 11.92
CA ALA A 18 14.64 4.96 12.85
C ALA A 18 14.30 3.84 13.85
N GLY A 19 13.00 3.61 14.13
CA GLY A 19 12.55 2.58 15.07
C GLY A 19 12.09 1.27 14.43
N ARG A 20 11.63 1.32 13.17
CA ARG A 20 11.09 0.16 12.44
C ARG A 20 10.96 0.48 10.96
N ASP A 21 11.06 -0.51 10.09
CA ASP A 21 10.66 -0.36 8.68
C ASP A 21 9.15 -0.08 8.63
N TYR A 22 8.79 1.08 8.09
CA TYR A 22 7.40 1.48 7.89
C TYR A 22 7.13 1.59 6.40
N SER A 23 6.00 1.03 5.97
CA SER A 23 5.54 1.18 4.58
C SER A 23 5.02 2.60 4.32
N ARG A 24 5.02 3.04 3.05
CA ARG A 24 4.50 4.36 2.64
C ARG A 24 3.08 4.63 3.16
N SER A 25 2.20 3.62 3.12
CA SER A 25 0.81 3.71 3.59
C SER A 25 0.69 3.85 5.11
N GLU A 26 1.47 3.07 5.88
CA GLU A 26 1.52 3.19 7.34
C GLU A 26 2.04 4.56 7.75
N MET A 27 3.06 5.05 7.05
CA MET A 27 3.63 6.36 7.26
C MET A 27 2.62 7.46 6.93
N LEU A 28 1.88 7.34 5.83
CA LEU A 28 0.78 8.24 5.47
C LEU A 28 -0.30 8.24 6.56
N ALA A 29 -0.76 7.07 7.00
CA ALA A 29 -1.79 6.94 8.04
C ALA A 29 -1.31 7.53 9.38
N LYS A 30 -0.05 7.31 9.76
CA LYS A 30 0.56 7.87 10.98
C LYS A 30 0.68 9.38 10.89
N LEU A 31 1.12 9.92 9.76
CA LEU A 31 1.24 11.37 9.58
C LEU A 31 -0.14 12.03 9.52
N ARG A 32 -1.10 11.43 8.84
CA ARG A 32 -2.49 11.91 8.81
C ARG A 32 -3.12 11.90 10.21
N SER A 33 -2.90 10.83 10.98
CA SER A 33 -3.37 10.74 12.37
C SER A 33 -2.73 11.77 13.30
N ARG A 34 -1.58 12.34 12.92
CA ARG A 34 -0.93 13.46 13.63
C ARG A 34 -1.43 14.84 13.17
N GLY A 35 -2.35 14.90 12.21
CA GLY A 35 -2.93 16.15 11.73
C GLY A 35 -2.10 16.87 10.67
N TYR A 36 -1.16 16.18 10.01
CA TYR A 36 -0.43 16.76 8.89
C TYR A 36 -1.29 16.79 7.61
N ASP A 37 -1.11 17.84 6.81
CA ASP A 37 -1.76 18.03 5.53
C ASP A 37 -1.34 16.98 4.49
N GLU A 38 -2.28 16.54 3.66
CA GLU A 38 -2.05 15.49 2.66
C GLU A 38 -0.97 15.88 1.64
N ASN A 39 -0.94 17.16 1.23
CA ASN A 39 0.12 17.72 0.37
C ASN A 39 1.51 17.66 1.04
N ALA A 40 1.58 17.99 2.33
CA ALA A 40 2.83 18.00 3.07
C ALA A 40 3.34 16.57 3.34
N ILE A 41 2.41 15.63 3.58
CA ILE A 41 2.70 14.20 3.68
C ILE A 41 3.23 13.67 2.34
N SER A 42 2.57 13.99 1.23
CA SER A 42 2.98 13.55 -0.10
C SER A 42 4.39 14.01 -0.44
N ALA A 43 4.72 15.29 -0.17
CA ALA A 43 6.06 15.83 -0.37
C ALA A 43 7.13 15.15 0.51
N ALA A 44 6.79 14.81 1.77
CA ALA A 44 7.68 14.07 2.65
C ALA A 44 7.93 12.64 2.15
N LEU A 45 6.87 11.94 1.72
CA LEU A 45 6.97 10.58 1.19
C LEU A 45 7.74 10.54 -0.14
N ASP A 46 7.53 11.51 -1.03
CA ASP A 46 8.31 11.67 -2.27
C ASP A 46 9.80 11.84 -1.97
N THR A 47 10.13 12.67 -0.98
CA THR A 47 11.51 12.85 -0.52
C THR A 47 12.09 11.54 0.03
N LEU A 48 11.34 10.81 0.87
CA LEU A 48 11.79 9.54 1.45
C LEU A 48 11.97 8.43 0.41
N GLU A 49 11.12 8.42 -0.61
CA GLU A 49 11.23 7.53 -1.77
C GLU A 49 12.46 7.87 -2.61
N LYS A 50 12.72 9.16 -2.85
CA LYS A 50 13.90 9.66 -3.56
C LYS A 50 15.21 9.24 -2.90
N TYR A 51 15.23 9.16 -1.56
CA TYR A 51 16.38 8.69 -0.79
C TYR A 51 16.34 7.17 -0.52
N ASN A 52 15.41 6.43 -1.13
CA ASN A 52 15.24 4.98 -1.01
C ASN A 52 15.06 4.49 0.46
N TYR A 53 14.62 5.38 1.36
CA TYR A 53 14.30 5.03 2.75
C TYR A 53 12.93 4.35 2.86
N VAL A 54 12.04 4.63 1.91
CA VAL A 54 10.71 4.00 1.82
C VAL A 54 10.57 3.51 0.39
N LYS A 55 10.29 2.21 0.20
CA LYS A 55 9.96 1.70 -1.14
C LYS A 55 8.64 2.33 -1.60
N ALA A 56 8.59 2.75 -2.86
CA ALA A 56 7.51 3.46 -3.53
C ALA A 56 6.12 2.76 -3.53
N THR A 57 6.01 1.61 -2.90
CA THR A 57 4.88 0.70 -3.11
C THR A 57 3.90 0.81 -1.93
N GLY A 58 2.60 0.86 -2.11
CA GLY A 58 1.76 1.04 -3.29
C GLY A 58 0.34 1.15 -2.77
N THR A 59 -0.06 2.34 -2.31
CA THR A 59 -1.44 2.59 -1.84
C THR A 59 -2.41 2.78 -3.01
N ASP A 60 -1.88 2.77 -4.23
CA ASP A 60 -2.63 3.02 -5.44
C ASP A 60 -3.49 1.82 -5.81
N ARG A 61 -4.78 1.94 -5.49
CA ARG A 61 -5.81 0.92 -5.79
C ARG A 61 -5.91 0.64 -7.28
N ALA A 62 -5.65 1.64 -8.13
CA ALA A 62 -5.69 1.49 -9.58
C ALA A 62 -4.56 0.60 -10.10
N GLN A 63 -3.31 0.83 -9.66
CA GLN A 63 -2.17 -0.04 -9.96
C GLN A 63 -2.37 -1.44 -9.38
N LEU A 64 -2.89 -1.54 -8.16
CA LEU A 64 -3.19 -2.84 -7.55
C LEU A 64 -4.17 -3.62 -8.44
N ALA A 65 -5.27 -2.99 -8.84
CA ALA A 65 -6.26 -3.60 -9.72
C ALA A 65 -5.69 -3.97 -11.10
N ALA A 66 -4.84 -3.11 -11.68
CA ALA A 66 -4.19 -3.37 -12.96
C ALA A 66 -3.24 -4.58 -12.88
N MET A 67 -2.39 -4.64 -11.85
CA MET A 67 -1.48 -5.77 -11.63
C MET A 67 -2.23 -7.07 -11.33
N ALA A 68 -3.27 -6.99 -10.51
CA ALA A 68 -4.13 -8.13 -10.21
C ALA A 68 -4.84 -8.65 -11.47
N GLY A 69 -5.41 -7.76 -12.28
CA GLY A 69 -6.06 -8.11 -13.54
C GLY A 69 -5.09 -8.75 -14.54
N GLU A 70 -3.86 -8.23 -14.65
CA GLU A 70 -2.84 -8.85 -15.51
C GLU A 70 -2.38 -10.21 -14.98
N TYR A 71 -2.20 -10.35 -13.66
CA TYR A 71 -1.85 -11.62 -13.03
C TYR A 71 -2.92 -12.69 -13.29
N LEU A 72 -4.19 -12.35 -13.09
CA LEU A 72 -5.32 -13.24 -13.34
C LEU A 72 -5.44 -13.60 -14.83
N ARG A 73 -5.20 -12.66 -15.75
CA ARG A 73 -5.18 -12.92 -17.20
C ARG A 73 -4.07 -13.88 -17.63
N LYS A 74 -2.88 -13.76 -17.05
CA LYS A 74 -1.72 -14.62 -17.37
C LYS A 74 -1.82 -16.01 -16.73
N ARG A 75 -2.66 -16.16 -15.70
CA ARG A 75 -2.82 -17.41 -14.98
C ARG A 75 -3.77 -18.36 -15.73
N LYS A 76 -3.30 -19.58 -16.00
CA LYS A 76 -4.17 -20.69 -16.41
C LYS A 76 -4.85 -21.27 -15.17
N GLY A 77 -6.16 -21.09 -15.04
CA GLY A 77 -6.96 -21.68 -13.96
C GLY A 77 -8.15 -20.83 -13.59
N ASP A 78 -8.95 -21.30 -12.64
CA ASP A 78 -10.11 -20.59 -12.15
C ASP A 78 -9.68 -19.37 -11.29
N PRO A 79 -10.09 -18.14 -11.66
CA PRO A 79 -9.69 -16.91 -10.98
C PRO A 79 -10.37 -16.74 -9.61
N ALA A 80 -11.48 -17.45 -9.37
CA ALA A 80 -12.22 -17.45 -8.10
C ALA A 80 -11.74 -18.55 -7.13
N SER A 81 -10.65 -19.26 -7.45
CA SER A 81 -10.16 -20.34 -6.61
C SER A 81 -9.38 -19.81 -5.40
N PRO A 82 -9.52 -20.40 -4.19
CA PRO A 82 -8.81 -19.96 -2.98
C PRO A 82 -7.28 -19.90 -3.16
N SER A 83 -6.72 -20.82 -3.95
CA SER A 83 -5.29 -20.83 -4.29
C SER A 83 -4.87 -19.70 -5.24
N ALA A 84 -5.80 -19.10 -5.99
CA ALA A 84 -5.57 -17.90 -6.80
C ALA A 84 -5.37 -16.68 -5.92
N PHE A 85 -6.28 -16.50 -4.96
CA PHE A 85 -6.23 -15.39 -4.01
C PHE A 85 -4.95 -15.42 -3.18
N ARG A 86 -4.58 -16.57 -2.59
CA ARG A 86 -3.32 -16.68 -1.84
C ARG A 86 -2.08 -16.37 -2.68
N ALA A 87 -2.07 -16.77 -3.95
CA ALA A 87 -0.94 -16.48 -4.85
C ALA A 87 -0.90 -15.01 -5.26
N LEU A 88 -2.06 -14.40 -5.51
CA LEU A 88 -2.20 -12.98 -5.83
C LEU A 88 -1.82 -12.09 -4.64
N GLU A 89 -2.27 -12.45 -3.43
CA GLU A 89 -1.88 -11.79 -2.18
C GLU A 89 -0.37 -11.76 -2.03
N GLY A 90 0.28 -12.94 -2.09
CA GLY A 90 1.73 -13.04 -2.00
C GLY A 90 2.47 -12.29 -3.11
N PHE A 91 1.91 -12.22 -4.32
CA PHE A 91 2.46 -11.44 -5.43
C PHE A 91 2.41 -9.94 -5.16
N LEU A 92 1.26 -9.43 -4.70
CA LEU A 92 1.06 -8.01 -4.39
C LEU A 92 1.91 -7.58 -3.18
N LEU A 93 1.96 -8.41 -2.13
CA LEU A 93 2.84 -8.18 -0.98
C LEU A 93 4.32 -8.17 -1.38
N ARG A 94 4.76 -9.10 -2.23
CA ARG A 94 6.15 -9.11 -2.76
C ARG A 94 6.46 -7.91 -3.65
N LYS A 95 5.46 -7.38 -4.36
CA LYS A 95 5.59 -6.13 -5.11
C LYS A 95 5.72 -4.92 -4.19
N GLY A 96 5.24 -5.04 -2.95
CA GLY A 96 5.29 -4.04 -1.89
C GLY A 96 3.95 -3.35 -1.64
N PHE A 97 2.84 -3.87 -2.15
CA PHE A 97 1.53 -3.34 -1.82
C PHE A 97 1.20 -3.57 -0.35
N ASP A 98 0.44 -2.65 0.23
CA ASP A 98 0.00 -2.71 1.62
C ASP A 98 -0.88 -3.94 1.87
N GLU A 99 -0.59 -4.70 2.94
CA GLU A 99 -1.33 -5.92 3.25
C GLU A 99 -2.83 -5.67 3.45
N ASN A 100 -3.18 -4.57 4.13
CA ASN A 100 -4.57 -4.26 4.41
C ASN A 100 -5.30 -3.87 3.11
N LEU A 101 -4.65 -3.07 2.27
CA LEU A 101 -5.19 -2.71 0.96
C LEU A 101 -5.36 -3.92 0.04
N VAL A 102 -4.40 -4.85 0.06
CA VAL A 102 -4.47 -6.11 -0.69
C VAL A 102 -5.62 -6.96 -0.16
N ARG A 103 -5.75 -7.11 1.16
CA ARG A 103 -6.84 -7.86 1.79
C ARG A 103 -8.21 -7.27 1.43
N GLU A 104 -8.40 -5.97 1.60
CA GLU A 104 -9.65 -5.27 1.22
C GLU A 104 -9.99 -5.48 -0.27
N TYR A 105 -8.98 -5.43 -1.14
CA TYR A 105 -9.19 -5.65 -2.57
C TYR A 105 -9.60 -7.10 -2.88
N LEU A 106 -8.94 -8.07 -2.26
CA LEU A 106 -9.26 -9.50 -2.46
C LEU A 106 -10.64 -9.84 -1.91
N GLU A 107 -11.06 -9.24 -0.80
CA GLU A 107 -12.39 -9.38 -0.21
C GLU A 107 -13.46 -8.87 -1.18
N ARG A 108 -13.32 -7.62 -1.67
CA ARG A 108 -14.24 -7.07 -2.67
C ARG A 108 -14.26 -7.88 -3.97
N LEU A 109 -13.10 -8.41 -4.38
CA LEU A 109 -12.99 -9.25 -5.57
C LEU A 109 -13.73 -10.58 -5.38
N THR A 110 -13.60 -11.23 -4.22
CA THR A 110 -14.33 -12.48 -3.93
C THR A 110 -15.83 -12.24 -3.85
N GLU A 111 -16.29 -11.16 -3.19
CA GLU A 111 -17.71 -10.81 -3.14
C GLU A 111 -18.30 -10.60 -4.55
N SER A 112 -17.56 -9.93 -5.43
CA SER A 112 -17.95 -9.70 -6.82
C SER A 112 -18.03 -11.00 -7.64
N LEU A 113 -17.11 -11.94 -7.41
CA LEU A 113 -17.07 -13.23 -8.11
C LEU A 113 -18.09 -14.24 -7.54
N GLU A 114 -18.30 -14.25 -6.22
CA GLU A 114 -19.26 -15.13 -5.55
C GLU A 114 -20.70 -14.67 -5.71
N GLY A 115 -20.95 -13.36 -5.78
CA GLY A 115 -22.26 -12.79 -6.10
C GLY A 115 -22.80 -13.23 -7.47
N HIS A 116 -21.95 -13.79 -8.33
CA HIS A 116 -22.29 -14.32 -9.64
C HIS A 116 -22.52 -15.85 -9.68
N ARG A 117 -22.51 -16.55 -8.53
CA ARG A 117 -23.01 -17.94 -8.47
C ARG A 117 -24.54 -17.94 -8.36
N PRO A 118 -25.30 -18.24 -9.44
CA PRO A 118 -26.69 -18.58 -9.26
C PRO A 118 -26.78 -19.83 -8.36
N ARG A 119 -27.62 -19.73 -7.32
CA ARG A 119 -28.08 -20.90 -6.57
C ARG A 119 -28.91 -21.82 -7.45
#